data_AF-A0A1H0MBX9-F1
#
_entry.id   AF-A0A1H0MBX9-F1
#
_cell.length_a   1.000
_cell.length_b   1.000
_cell.length_c   1.000
_cell.angle_alpha   90.00
_cell.angle_beta   90.00
_cell.angle_gamma   90.00
#
_symmetry.space_group_name_H-M   'P 1'
#
loop_
_entity.id
_entity.type
_entity.pdbx_description
1 polymer ?
#
loop_
_entity_poly.entity_id
_entity_poly.type
_entity_poly.pdbx_seq_one_letter_code
_entity_poly.pdbx_strand_id
1 'polypeptide(L)'
;MTRYFFIVVHQVHELWFKIILSVRHCLQGWLAGMPFDGAAGPGAADRFLHAYMEKWRNESRRRLQAAIDRAPALEERLKSKFASECAQTEAFLLAEDDPLASALTRRERRSARAAMVFIESYREQLPHCMWAWQLLESTIEVEQAMLVWRQRHARMVERMIGRRPGTGGSSGVDYLDQTALRYRVFSDLWTVRSLLLRPSGLPDLEAFADHGVSAEEMSP
;
A
#
# COMPACT_ATOMS: atom_id res chain seq x y z
N MET A 1 -32.99 -8.69 -25.48
CA MET A 1 -31.53 -8.42 -25.39
C MET A 1 -31.08 -7.86 -24.03
N THR A 2 -31.90 -7.11 -23.31
CA THR A 2 -31.50 -6.31 -22.12
C THR A 2 -31.19 -7.10 -20.84
N ARG A 3 -31.81 -8.28 -20.62
CA ARG A 3 -31.58 -9.10 -19.42
C ARG A 3 -30.25 -9.87 -19.42
N TYR A 4 -29.85 -10.40 -20.58
CA TYR A 4 -28.60 -11.17 -20.70
C TYR A 4 -27.36 -10.29 -20.55
N PHE A 5 -27.40 -9.06 -21.09
CA PHE A 5 -26.31 -8.09 -20.93
C PHE A 5 -26.08 -7.71 -19.46
N PHE A 6 -27.15 -7.55 -18.68
CA PHE A 6 -27.05 -7.24 -17.24
C PHE A 6 -26.44 -8.40 -16.42
N ILE A 7 -26.87 -9.64 -16.67
CA ILE A 7 -26.34 -10.82 -15.96
C ILE A 7 -24.85 -11.00 -16.25
N VAL A 8 -24.42 -10.85 -17.51
CA VAL A 8 -23.01 -10.96 -17.90
C VAL A 8 -22.17 -9.90 -17.19
N VAL A 9 -22.63 -8.66 -17.10
CA VAL A 9 -21.88 -7.58 -16.47
C VAL A 9 -21.74 -7.77 -14.94
N HIS A 10 -22.78 -8.29 -14.26
CA HIS A 10 -22.70 -8.60 -12.83
C HIS A 10 -21.78 -9.79 -12.53
N GLN A 11 -21.88 -10.86 -13.32
CA GLN A 11 -21.03 -12.06 -13.18
C GLN A 11 -19.56 -11.75 -13.47
N VAL A 12 -19.30 -10.89 -14.45
CA VAL A 12 -17.96 -10.37 -14.75
C VAL A 12 -17.42 -9.59 -13.55
N HIS A 13 -18.22 -8.73 -12.91
CA HIS A 13 -17.79 -7.99 -11.70
C HIS A 13 -17.38 -8.91 -10.55
N GLU A 14 -18.18 -9.93 -10.24
CA GLU A 14 -17.88 -10.90 -9.17
C GLU A 14 -16.61 -11.72 -9.45
N LEU A 15 -16.42 -12.18 -10.70
CA LEU A 15 -15.25 -12.95 -11.08
C LEU A 15 -13.97 -12.09 -10.99
N TRP A 16 -14.03 -10.85 -11.50
CA TRP A 16 -12.93 -9.90 -11.38
C TRP A 16 -12.60 -9.57 -9.92
N PHE A 17 -13.61 -9.43 -9.06
CA PHE A 17 -13.39 -9.19 -7.64
C PHE A 17 -12.69 -10.37 -6.95
N LYS A 18 -13.04 -11.61 -7.30
CA LYS A 18 -12.34 -12.80 -6.79
C LYS A 18 -10.89 -12.86 -7.28
N ILE A 19 -10.65 -12.55 -8.56
CA ILE A 19 -9.30 -12.52 -9.14
C ILE A 19 -8.45 -11.47 -8.43
N ILE A 20 -8.93 -10.24 -8.26
CA ILE A 20 -8.12 -9.17 -7.65
C ILE A 20 -7.83 -9.43 -6.17
N LEU A 21 -8.76 -10.05 -5.44
CA LEU A 21 -8.51 -10.50 -4.07
C LEU A 21 -7.48 -11.62 -4.00
N SER A 22 -7.50 -12.54 -4.96
CA SER A 22 -6.48 -13.59 -5.08
C SER A 22 -5.11 -12.98 -5.40
N VAL A 23 -5.03 -12.04 -6.34
CA VAL A 23 -3.79 -11.31 -6.64
C VAL A 23 -3.26 -10.61 -5.39
N ARG A 24 -4.12 -9.93 -4.63
CA ARG A 24 -3.75 -9.33 -3.35
C ARG A 24 -3.16 -10.34 -2.38
N HIS A 25 -3.81 -11.49 -2.22
CA HIS A 25 -3.33 -12.53 -1.32
C HIS A 25 -1.95 -13.07 -1.74
N CYS A 26 -1.78 -13.38 -3.04
CA CYS A 26 -0.49 -13.83 -3.57
C CYS A 26 0.61 -12.77 -3.42
N LEU A 27 0.29 -11.50 -3.73
CA LEU A 27 1.24 -10.40 -3.59
C LEU A 27 1.65 -10.19 -2.13
N GLN A 28 0.70 -10.21 -1.20
CA GLN A 28 0.98 -10.10 0.24
C GLN A 28 1.84 -11.26 0.74
N GLY A 29 1.55 -12.49 0.31
CA GLY A 29 2.36 -13.66 0.67
C GLY A 29 3.78 -13.58 0.14
N TRP A 30 3.95 -13.19 -1.12
CA TRP A 30 5.27 -12.99 -1.73
C TRP A 30 6.07 -11.89 -1.03
N LEU A 31 5.45 -10.73 -0.77
CA LEU A 31 6.09 -9.63 -0.04
C LEU A 31 6.44 -9.99 1.40
N ALA A 32 5.57 -10.74 2.10
CA ALA A 32 5.82 -11.16 3.48
C ALA A 32 7.02 -12.13 3.60
N GLY A 33 7.35 -12.84 2.51
CA GLY A 33 8.50 -13.73 2.42
C GLY A 33 9.74 -13.10 1.77
N MET A 34 9.71 -11.82 1.39
CA MET A 34 10.84 -11.18 0.73
C MET A 34 12.03 -11.07 1.70
N PRO A 35 13.25 -11.49 1.31
CA PRO A 35 14.45 -11.20 2.08
C PRO A 35 14.78 -9.70 2.01
N PHE A 36 15.28 -9.16 3.11
CA PHE A 36 15.88 -7.82 3.13
C PHE A 36 17.38 -7.99 2.92
N ASP A 37 17.97 -7.19 2.03
CA ASP A 37 19.43 -7.23 1.82
C ASP A 37 20.15 -7.04 3.14
N GLY A 38 20.96 -8.04 3.47
CA GLY A 38 21.73 -8.07 4.71
C GLY A 38 20.99 -8.65 5.92
N ALA A 39 19.68 -8.48 6.05
CA ALA A 39 18.92 -9.00 7.20
C ALA A 39 18.12 -10.24 6.80
N ALA A 40 18.79 -11.40 6.78
CA ALA A 40 18.09 -12.68 6.79
C ALA A 40 17.61 -13.01 8.22
N GLY A 41 16.53 -13.80 8.32
CA GLY A 41 16.10 -14.41 9.58
C GLY A 41 15.02 -13.65 10.38
N PRO A 42 14.64 -14.20 11.55
CA PRO A 42 13.53 -13.68 12.36
C PRO A 42 13.73 -12.21 12.75
N GLY A 43 12.68 -11.39 12.58
CA GLY A 43 12.67 -9.98 12.99
C GLY A 43 13.43 -9.02 12.09
N ALA A 44 13.90 -9.44 10.90
CA ALA A 44 14.54 -8.56 9.92
C ALA A 44 13.64 -7.38 9.53
N ALA A 45 12.37 -7.65 9.24
CA ALA A 45 11.37 -6.64 8.93
C ALA A 45 11.23 -5.61 10.07
N ASP A 46 11.19 -6.05 11.32
CA ASP A 46 11.08 -5.17 12.48
C ASP A 46 12.31 -4.26 12.61
N ARG A 47 13.53 -4.81 12.50
CA ARG A 47 14.77 -4.02 12.56
C ARG A 47 14.82 -2.97 11.45
N PHE A 48 14.49 -3.37 10.22
CA PHE A 48 14.41 -2.45 9.08
C PHE A 48 13.40 -1.32 9.33
N LEU A 49 12.17 -1.67 9.72
CA LEU A 49 11.12 -0.69 9.98
C LEU A 49 11.49 0.27 11.11
N HIS A 50 12.11 -0.20 12.20
CA HIS A 50 12.55 0.66 13.29
C HIS A 50 13.57 1.71 12.81
N ALA A 51 14.60 1.29 12.07
CA ALA A 51 15.60 2.20 11.52
C ALA A 51 14.99 3.15 10.48
N TYR A 52 14.10 2.65 9.61
CA TYR A 52 13.40 3.49 8.62
C TYR A 52 12.52 4.54 9.29
N MET A 53 11.72 4.16 10.28
CA MET A 53 10.85 5.07 11.02
C MET A 53 11.65 6.15 11.75
N GLU A 54 12.84 5.83 12.26
CA GLU A 54 13.71 6.83 12.88
C GLU A 54 14.15 7.89 11.85
N LYS A 55 14.63 7.46 10.68
CA LYS A 55 14.99 8.37 9.58
C LYS A 55 13.79 9.20 9.12
N TRP A 56 12.64 8.56 8.99
CA TRP A 56 11.40 9.22 8.60
C TRP A 56 10.96 10.28 9.61
N ARG A 57 10.96 9.96 10.91
CA ARG A 57 10.66 10.92 11.98
C ARG A 57 11.62 12.10 11.97
N ASN A 58 12.91 11.87 11.72
CA ASN A 58 13.92 12.93 11.66
C ASN A 58 13.68 13.87 10.47
N GLU A 59 13.40 13.35 9.28
CA GLU A 59 13.07 14.17 8.11
C GLU A 59 11.75 14.92 8.30
N SER A 60 10.72 14.26 8.85
CA SER A 60 9.43 14.89 9.15
C SER A 60 9.54 15.97 10.23
N ARG A 61 10.41 15.81 11.24
CA ARG A 61 10.71 16.84 12.25
C ARG A 61 11.38 18.07 11.62
N ARG A 62 12.28 17.88 10.65
CA ARG A 62 12.88 19.01 9.91
C ARG A 62 11.82 19.79 9.12
N ARG A 63 10.90 19.09 8.46
CA ARG A 63 9.77 19.72 7.73
C ARG A 63 8.83 20.46 8.68
N LEU A 64 8.55 19.87 9.84
CA LEU A 64 7.76 20.52 10.90
C LEU A 64 8.42 21.82 11.35
N GLN A 65 9.71 21.80 11.69
CA GLN A 65 10.42 23.01 12.13
C GLN A 65 10.36 24.11 11.07
N ALA A 66 10.65 23.79 9.82
CA ALA A 66 10.55 24.74 8.72
C ALA A 66 9.12 25.30 8.52
N ALA A 67 8.08 24.52 8.83
CA ALA A 67 6.69 24.98 8.79
C ALA A 67 6.36 25.92 9.97
N ILE A 68 6.88 25.62 11.17
CA ILE A 68 6.76 26.48 12.36
C ILE A 68 7.46 27.82 12.11
N ASP A 69 8.68 27.80 11.58
CA ASP A 69 9.46 29.02 11.30
C ASP A 69 8.70 29.96 10.34
N ARG A 70 7.95 29.41 9.38
CA ARG A 70 7.11 30.18 8.44
C ARG A 70 5.80 30.68 9.05
N ALA A 71 5.25 29.96 10.01
CA ALA A 71 3.96 30.27 10.62
C ALA A 71 3.96 29.95 12.13
N PRO A 72 4.66 30.74 12.96
CA PRO A 72 4.81 30.45 14.39
C PRO A 72 3.47 30.38 15.13
N ALA A 73 2.49 31.18 14.71
CA ALA A 73 1.14 31.17 15.27
C ALA A 73 0.41 29.81 15.15
N LEU A 74 0.87 28.90 14.29
CA LEU A 74 0.28 27.57 14.09
C LEU A 74 1.04 26.45 14.80
N GLU A 75 2.06 26.78 15.61
CA GLU A 75 2.98 25.80 16.20
C GLU A 75 2.28 24.63 16.89
N GLU A 76 1.36 24.90 17.82
CA GLU A 76 0.62 23.87 18.55
C GLU A 76 -0.17 22.95 17.62
N ARG A 77 -0.86 23.52 16.63
CA ARG A 77 -1.61 22.75 15.63
C ARG A 77 -0.68 21.89 14.77
N LEU A 78 0.46 22.42 14.36
CA LEU A 78 1.46 21.71 13.55
C LEU A 78 2.09 20.56 14.33
N LYS A 79 2.46 20.79 15.60
CA LYS A 79 2.97 19.76 16.52
C LYS A 79 1.95 18.65 16.76
N SER A 80 0.69 19.00 17.02
CA SER A 80 -0.41 18.04 17.18
C SER A 80 -0.61 17.19 15.92
N LYS A 81 -0.64 17.82 14.73
CA LYS A 81 -0.74 17.11 13.46
C LYS A 81 0.44 16.16 13.26
N PHE A 82 1.66 16.61 13.51
CA PHE A 82 2.87 15.80 13.38
C PHE A 82 2.85 14.59 14.33
N ALA A 83 2.43 14.78 15.59
CA ALA A 83 2.30 13.68 16.55
C ALA A 83 1.28 12.63 16.07
N SER A 84 0.13 13.08 15.56
CA SER A 84 -0.88 12.19 14.96
C SER A 84 -0.34 11.44 13.73
N GLU A 85 0.42 12.12 12.87
CA GLU A 85 1.00 11.52 11.67
C GLU A 85 2.05 10.46 12.02
N CYS A 86 2.88 10.71 13.03
CA CYS A 86 3.84 9.73 13.56
C CYS A 86 3.13 8.49 14.11
N ALA A 87 2.09 8.68 14.92
CA ALA A 87 1.33 7.58 15.51
C ALA A 87 0.62 6.73 14.44
N GLN A 88 0.00 7.36 13.45
CA GLN A 88 -0.66 6.65 12.33
C GLN A 88 0.35 5.90 11.46
N THR A 89 1.50 6.52 11.16
CA THR A 89 2.57 5.89 10.38
C THR A 89 3.13 4.66 11.10
N GLU A 90 3.37 4.78 12.41
CA GLU A 90 3.85 3.67 13.23
C GLU A 90 2.84 2.53 13.34
N ALA A 91 1.56 2.86 13.62
CA ALA A 91 0.49 1.86 13.64
C ALA A 91 0.36 1.15 12.29
N PHE A 92 0.45 1.88 11.18
CA PHE A 92 0.46 1.29 9.85
C PHE A 92 1.69 0.39 9.63
N LEU A 93 2.91 0.88 9.80
CA LEU A 93 4.10 0.08 9.49
C LEU A 93 4.21 -1.17 10.37
N LEU A 94 3.81 -1.07 11.64
CA LEU A 94 3.83 -2.20 12.59
C LEU A 94 2.60 -3.11 12.50
N ALA A 95 1.63 -2.79 11.62
CA ALA A 95 0.37 -3.51 11.44
C ALA A 95 -0.54 -3.55 12.68
N GLU A 96 -0.53 -2.47 13.46
CA GLU A 96 -1.40 -2.25 14.63
C GLU A 96 -2.62 -1.35 14.31
N ASP A 97 -2.81 -0.98 13.05
CA ASP A 97 -3.95 -0.21 12.52
C ASP A 97 -5.27 -1.02 12.47
N ASP A 98 -5.20 -2.34 12.60
CA ASP A 98 -6.35 -3.25 12.63
C ASP A 98 -6.42 -4.02 13.96
N PRO A 99 -7.28 -3.58 14.91
CA PRO A 99 -7.39 -4.22 16.21
C PRO A 99 -8.02 -5.61 16.14
N LEU A 100 -8.73 -5.94 15.04
CA LEU A 100 -9.38 -7.23 14.84
C LEU A 100 -8.45 -8.27 14.18
N ALA A 101 -7.31 -7.85 13.65
CA ALA A 101 -6.34 -8.75 13.03
C ALA A 101 -5.71 -9.73 14.04
N SER A 102 -5.57 -11.00 13.64
CA SER A 102 -4.83 -11.99 14.42
C SER A 102 -3.34 -11.67 14.49
N ALA A 103 -2.62 -12.19 15.49
CA ALA A 103 -1.17 -11.98 15.61
C ALA A 103 -0.39 -12.46 14.38
N LEU A 104 -0.81 -13.58 13.77
CA LEU A 104 -0.22 -14.08 12.52
C LEU A 104 -0.44 -13.10 11.37
N THR A 105 -1.67 -12.62 11.20
CA THR A 105 -2.01 -11.64 10.16
C THR A 105 -1.24 -10.33 10.33
N ARG A 106 -1.07 -9.84 11.57
CA ARG A 106 -0.26 -8.64 11.84
C ARG A 106 1.19 -8.86 11.43
N ARG A 107 1.77 -10.01 11.78
CA ARG A 107 3.15 -10.36 11.40
C ARG A 107 3.32 -10.38 9.87
N GLU A 108 2.43 -11.05 9.15
CA GLU A 108 2.46 -11.12 7.69
C GLU A 108 2.33 -9.72 7.04
N ARG A 109 1.37 -8.91 7.51
CA ARG A 109 1.18 -7.53 7.04
C ARG A 109 2.40 -6.65 7.32
N ARG A 110 2.99 -6.75 8.52
CA ARG A 110 4.20 -6.01 8.89
C ARG A 110 5.35 -6.35 7.96
N SER A 111 5.62 -7.64 7.73
CA SER A 111 6.65 -8.08 6.78
C SER A 111 6.37 -7.57 5.37
N ALA A 112 5.12 -7.67 4.90
CA ALA A 112 4.76 -7.18 3.57
C ALA A 112 4.93 -5.66 3.44
N ARG A 113 4.53 -4.88 4.45
CA ARG A 113 4.70 -3.41 4.47
C ARG A 113 6.17 -3.01 4.52
N ALA A 114 6.99 -3.74 5.29
CA ALA A 114 8.44 -3.56 5.29
C ALA A 114 9.03 -3.79 3.89
N ALA A 115 8.66 -4.89 3.23
CA ALA A 115 9.10 -5.20 1.87
C ALA A 115 8.68 -4.12 0.85
N MET A 116 7.43 -3.62 0.93
CA MET A 116 6.96 -2.52 0.08
C MET A 116 7.80 -1.25 0.27
N VAL A 117 8.05 -0.85 1.53
CA VAL A 117 8.87 0.33 1.84
C VAL A 117 10.31 0.14 1.33
N PHE A 118 10.87 -1.06 1.51
CA PHE A 118 12.21 -1.40 1.06
C PHE A 118 12.31 -1.33 -0.48
N ILE A 119 11.46 -2.05 -1.20
CA ILE A 119 11.43 -2.06 -2.67
C ILE A 119 11.31 -0.63 -3.21
N GLU A 120 10.36 0.15 -2.70
CA GLU A 120 10.12 1.53 -3.18
C GLU A 120 11.27 2.47 -2.87
N SER A 121 11.92 2.30 -1.71
CA SER A 121 13.00 3.19 -1.26
C SER A 121 14.33 2.88 -1.94
N TYR A 122 14.63 1.61 -2.23
CA TYR A 122 15.94 1.17 -2.71
C TYR A 122 15.96 0.74 -4.18
N ARG A 123 14.86 0.90 -4.93
CA ARG A 123 14.76 0.55 -6.38
C ARG A 123 15.86 1.10 -7.28
N GLU A 124 16.44 2.26 -6.94
CA GLU A 124 17.53 2.88 -7.72
C GLU A 124 18.91 2.36 -7.33
N GLN A 125 19.07 1.85 -6.10
CA GLN A 125 20.34 1.37 -5.55
C GLN A 125 20.54 -0.13 -5.78
N LEU A 126 19.45 -0.89 -5.83
CA LEU A 126 19.45 -2.34 -5.92
C LEU A 126 18.74 -2.81 -7.20
N PRO A 127 19.47 -3.43 -8.16
CA PRO A 127 18.89 -3.88 -9.42
C PRO A 127 17.73 -4.88 -9.25
N HIS A 128 17.77 -5.73 -8.23
CA HIS A 128 16.68 -6.68 -7.96
C HIS A 128 15.44 -6.00 -7.36
N CYS A 129 15.56 -4.82 -6.74
CA CYS A 129 14.38 -4.05 -6.34
C CYS A 129 13.64 -3.47 -7.55
N MET A 130 14.31 -3.28 -8.69
CA MET A 130 13.70 -2.70 -9.90
C MET A 130 12.58 -3.57 -10.46
N TRP A 131 12.80 -4.88 -10.63
CA TRP A 131 11.75 -5.78 -11.14
C TRP A 131 10.60 -5.93 -10.14
N ALA A 132 10.92 -5.98 -8.84
CA ALA A 132 9.93 -6.06 -7.77
C ALA A 132 9.06 -4.80 -7.76
N TRP A 133 9.68 -3.63 -7.91
CA TRP A 133 9.00 -2.35 -8.04
C TRP A 133 8.10 -2.30 -9.28
N GLN A 134 8.55 -2.77 -10.44
CA GLN A 134 7.72 -2.86 -11.65
C GLN A 134 6.45 -3.70 -11.44
N LEU A 135 6.54 -4.78 -10.66
CA LEU A 135 5.37 -5.58 -10.28
C LEU A 135 4.40 -4.80 -9.38
N LEU A 136 4.92 -4.03 -8.41
CA LEU A 136 4.10 -3.17 -7.55
C LEU A 136 3.40 -2.07 -8.35
N GLU A 137 4.12 -1.39 -9.25
CA GLU A 137 3.54 -0.38 -10.14
C GLU A 137 2.47 -0.97 -11.06
N SER A 138 2.75 -2.12 -11.70
CA SER A 138 1.78 -2.81 -12.55
C SER A 138 0.51 -3.18 -11.78
N THR A 139 0.64 -3.55 -10.50
CA THR A 139 -0.50 -3.85 -9.63
C THR A 139 -1.34 -2.60 -9.37
N ILE A 140 -0.70 -1.47 -9.11
CA ILE A 140 -1.36 -0.17 -8.93
C ILE A 140 -2.07 0.24 -10.22
N GLU A 141 -1.44 0.06 -11.39
CA GLU A 141 -2.05 0.33 -12.70
C GLU A 141 -3.31 -0.51 -12.93
N VAL A 142 -3.29 -1.79 -12.57
CA VAL A 142 -4.47 -2.67 -12.63
C VAL A 142 -5.58 -2.15 -11.74
N GLU A 143 -5.30 -1.73 -10.51
CA GLU A 143 -6.32 -1.15 -9.62
C GLU A 143 -6.91 0.15 -10.19
N GLN A 144 -6.08 1.04 -10.74
CA GLN A 144 -6.54 2.27 -11.37
C GLN A 144 -7.43 1.99 -12.59
N ALA A 145 -7.03 1.06 -13.46
CA ALA A 145 -7.84 0.65 -14.61
C ALA A 145 -9.21 0.11 -14.17
N MET A 146 -9.25 -0.63 -13.05
CA MET A 146 -10.50 -1.13 -12.45
C MET A 146 -11.40 0.00 -11.94
N LEU A 147 -10.83 1.02 -11.29
CA LEU A 147 -11.59 2.17 -10.83
C LEU A 147 -12.22 2.92 -12.01
N VAL A 148 -11.45 3.17 -13.07
CA VAL A 148 -11.94 3.81 -14.30
C VAL A 148 -13.05 2.97 -14.94
N TRP A 149 -12.87 1.65 -15.02
CA TRP A 149 -13.89 0.75 -15.54
C TRP A 149 -15.19 0.81 -14.73
N ARG A 150 -15.12 0.76 -13.39
CA ARG A 150 -16.30 0.85 -12.50
C ARG A 150 -17.07 2.16 -12.70
N GLN A 151 -16.35 3.27 -12.80
CA GLN A 151 -16.95 4.59 -13.05
C GLN A 151 -17.64 4.65 -14.42
N ARG A 152 -16.96 4.20 -15.48
CA ARG A 152 -17.54 4.13 -16.84
C ARG A 152 -18.77 3.23 -16.88
N HIS A 153 -18.73 2.10 -16.19
CA HIS A 153 -19.86 1.21 -16.06
C HIS A 153 -21.05 1.88 -15.34
N ALA A 154 -20.82 2.56 -14.21
CA ALA A 154 -21.87 3.30 -13.51
C ALA A 154 -22.54 4.36 -14.41
N ARG A 155 -21.75 5.12 -15.19
CA ARG A 155 -22.27 6.11 -16.16
C ARG A 155 -23.05 5.45 -17.31
N MET A 156 -22.59 4.31 -17.81
CA MET A 156 -23.30 3.55 -18.83
C MET A 156 -24.65 3.05 -18.32
N VAL A 157 -24.72 2.54 -17.08
CA VAL A 157 -25.98 2.13 -16.45
C VAL A 157 -26.92 3.32 -16.27
N GLU A 158 -26.42 4.45 -15.78
CA GLU A 158 -27.22 5.67 -15.62
C GLU A 158 -27.82 6.14 -16.96
N ARG A 159 -27.05 6.09 -18.05
CA ARG A 159 -27.55 6.42 -19.38
C ARG A 159 -28.68 5.50 -19.85
N MET A 160 -28.63 4.21 -19.47
CA MET A 160 -29.59 3.21 -19.95
C MET A 160 -30.88 3.18 -19.13
N ILE A 161 -30.79 3.31 -17.81
CA ILE A 161 -31.94 3.15 -16.91
C ILE A 161 -32.22 4.35 -16.01
N GLY A 162 -31.43 5.42 -16.11
CA GLY A 162 -31.46 6.53 -15.16
C GLY A 162 -31.00 6.07 -13.78
N ARG A 163 -31.59 6.66 -12.74
CA ARG A 163 -31.30 6.31 -11.34
C ARG A 163 -32.33 5.34 -10.74
N ARG A 164 -33.01 4.58 -11.61
CA ARG A 164 -33.96 3.56 -11.16
C ARG A 164 -33.21 2.44 -10.41
N PRO A 165 -33.83 1.83 -9.38
CA PRO A 165 -33.28 0.64 -8.74
C PRO A 165 -32.94 -0.44 -9.77
N GLY A 166 -31.83 -1.12 -9.55
CA GLY A 166 -31.38 -2.19 -10.44
C GLY A 166 -32.30 -3.39 -10.33
N THR A 167 -32.37 -4.21 -11.39
CA THR A 167 -33.16 -5.46 -11.39
C THR A 167 -32.63 -6.51 -10.40
N GLY A 168 -31.43 -6.31 -9.85
CA GLY A 168 -30.86 -7.08 -8.75
C GLY A 168 -31.19 -6.56 -7.35
N GLY A 169 -32.11 -5.60 -7.21
CA GLY A 169 -32.55 -5.06 -5.91
C GLY A 169 -31.63 -4.01 -5.30
N SER A 170 -30.51 -3.65 -5.94
CA SER A 170 -29.64 -2.55 -5.51
C SER A 170 -30.27 -1.18 -5.84
N SER A 171 -29.77 -0.12 -5.20
CA SER A 171 -30.12 1.27 -5.53
C SER A 171 -29.65 1.73 -6.93
N GLY A 172 -29.17 0.80 -7.78
CA GLY A 172 -28.74 1.09 -9.14
C GLY A 172 -27.40 1.83 -9.15
N VAL A 173 -27.39 3.02 -9.77
CA VAL A 173 -26.19 3.84 -9.97
C VAL A 173 -25.53 4.22 -8.64
N ASP A 174 -26.31 4.50 -7.59
CA ASP A 174 -25.76 4.87 -6.27
C ASP A 174 -24.92 3.77 -5.65
N TYR A 175 -25.36 2.52 -5.76
CA TYR A 175 -24.58 1.38 -5.30
C TYR A 175 -23.27 1.22 -6.08
N LEU A 176 -23.31 1.44 -7.40
CA LEU A 176 -22.13 1.34 -8.28
C LEU A 176 -21.10 2.46 -7.99
N ASP A 177 -21.56 3.68 -7.77
CA ASP A 177 -20.69 4.79 -7.39
C ASP A 177 -20.04 4.56 -6.02
N GLN A 178 -20.81 4.08 -5.04
CA GLN A 178 -20.27 3.74 -3.72
C GLN A 178 -19.24 2.61 -3.79
N THR A 179 -19.46 1.59 -4.64
CA THR A 179 -18.50 0.49 -4.80
C THR A 179 -17.22 0.91 -5.52
N ALA A 180 -17.23 1.99 -6.32
CA ALA A 180 -16.01 2.56 -6.89
C ALA A 180 -15.23 3.38 -5.86
N LEU A 181 -15.92 4.06 -4.94
CA LEU A 181 -15.30 4.93 -3.94
C LEU A 181 -14.78 4.18 -2.70
N ARG A 182 -15.49 3.14 -2.25
CA ARG A 182 -15.21 2.47 -0.96
C ARG A 182 -14.16 1.38 -1.05
N TYR A 183 -14.06 0.67 -2.17
CA TYR A 183 -13.20 -0.52 -2.25
C TYR A 183 -11.85 -0.18 -2.88
N ARG A 184 -10.83 0.00 -2.03
CA ARG A 184 -9.42 -0.11 -2.43
C ARG A 184 -8.89 -1.46 -1.99
N VAL A 185 -8.34 -2.23 -2.93
CA VAL A 185 -7.83 -3.58 -2.70
C VAL A 185 -6.38 -3.52 -2.23
N PHE A 186 -5.58 -2.63 -2.79
CA PHE A 186 -4.15 -2.49 -2.52
C PHE A 186 -3.82 -1.20 -1.75
N SER A 187 -4.59 -0.89 -0.70
CA SER A 187 -4.43 0.34 0.09
C SER A 187 -3.00 0.54 0.61
N ASP A 188 -2.33 -0.53 1.02
CA ASP A 188 -0.98 -0.46 1.57
C ASP A 188 0.04 0.09 0.56
N LEU A 189 -0.07 -0.28 -0.73
CA LEU A 189 0.79 0.25 -1.79
C LEU A 189 0.65 1.77 -1.94
N TRP A 190 -0.57 2.30 -1.79
CA TRP A 190 -0.81 3.74 -1.83
C TRP A 190 -0.29 4.46 -0.58
N THR A 191 -0.48 3.87 0.59
CA THR A 191 -0.02 4.45 1.85
C THR A 191 1.50 4.55 1.89
N VAL A 192 2.22 3.49 1.47
CA VAL A 192 3.70 3.45 1.46
C VAL A 192 4.30 4.60 0.67
N ARG A 193 3.68 5.02 -0.44
CA ARG A 193 4.17 6.15 -1.26
C ARG A 193 4.20 7.48 -0.52
N SER A 194 3.37 7.64 0.52
CA SER A 194 3.38 8.82 1.38
C SER A 194 4.49 8.79 2.43
N LEU A 195 5.16 7.65 2.57
CA LEU A 195 6.21 7.42 3.57
C LEU A 195 7.62 7.47 2.99
N LEU A 196 7.76 7.71 1.68
CA LEU A 196 9.06 7.66 1.01
C LEU A 196 9.98 8.81 1.43
N LEU A 197 11.26 8.46 1.58
CA LEU A 197 12.34 9.39 1.86
C LEU A 197 13.15 9.65 0.60
N ARG A 198 13.86 10.78 0.60
CA ARG A 198 14.89 11.05 -0.40
C ARG A 198 16.05 10.06 -0.20
N PRO A 199 16.80 9.69 -1.26
CA PRO A 199 17.91 8.73 -1.14
C PRO A 199 18.92 9.06 -0.04
N SER A 200 19.26 10.35 0.13
CA SER A 200 20.18 10.82 1.17
C SER A 200 19.66 10.69 2.61
N GLY A 201 18.36 10.43 2.77
CA GLY A 201 17.70 10.27 4.06
C GLY A 201 17.45 8.81 4.43
N LEU A 202 17.76 7.86 3.54
CA LEU A 202 17.53 6.45 3.79
C LEU A 202 18.49 5.87 4.85
N PRO A 203 18.07 4.85 5.61
CA PRO A 203 18.99 4.03 6.39
C PRO A 203 20.05 3.38 5.50
N ASP A 204 21.27 3.26 6.01
CA ASP A 204 22.34 2.52 5.34
C ASP A 204 22.04 1.02 5.36
N LEU A 205 22.19 0.35 4.22
CA LEU A 205 21.96 -1.08 4.11
C LEU A 205 23.03 -1.91 4.82
N GLU A 206 24.26 -1.42 4.91
CA GLU A 206 25.34 -2.09 5.65
C GLU A 206 25.00 -2.25 7.14
N ALA A 207 24.19 -1.36 7.70
CA ALA A 207 23.71 -1.44 9.07
C ALA A 207 22.75 -2.62 9.31
N PHE A 208 22.21 -3.22 8.24
CA PHE A 208 21.35 -4.40 8.30
C PHE A 208 22.05 -5.67 7.84
N ALA A 209 23.25 -5.58 7.27
CA ALA A 209 24.06 -6.73 6.88
C ALA A 209 24.45 -7.55 8.10
N ASP A 210 23.85 -8.72 8.24
CA ASP A 210 24.37 -9.80 9.07
C ASP A 210 25.76 -10.10 8.50
N HIS A 211 26.82 -9.83 9.28
CA HIS A 211 28.22 -10.03 8.87
C HIS A 211 28.59 -11.52 8.68
N GLY A 212 27.65 -12.37 8.26
CA GLY A 212 27.75 -13.83 8.22
C GLY A 212 27.35 -14.49 6.91
N VAL A 213 26.96 -13.77 5.86
CA VAL A 213 26.78 -14.36 4.51
C VAL A 213 27.65 -13.61 3.51
N SER A 214 28.83 -14.15 3.27
CA SER A 214 29.76 -13.73 2.23
C SER A 214 29.07 -13.79 0.86
N ALA A 215 29.25 -12.73 0.06
CA ALA A 215 28.69 -12.53 -1.28
C ALA A 215 29.05 -13.61 -2.33
N GLU A 216 29.68 -14.72 -1.93
CA GLU A 216 30.04 -15.84 -2.79
C GLU A 216 28.90 -16.87 -2.98
N GLU A 217 27.87 -16.89 -2.12
CA GLU A 217 26.78 -17.88 -2.22
C GLU A 217 25.60 -17.44 -3.11
N MET A 218 25.68 -16.26 -3.74
CA MET A 218 24.61 -15.73 -4.59
C MET A 218 25.12 -15.50 -6.03
N SER A 219 25.51 -16.60 -6.68
CA SER A 219 25.61 -16.72 -8.14
C SER A 219 25.02 -18.06 -8.59
N PRO A 220 24.46 -18.11 -9.82
CA PRO A 220 23.35 -18.98 -10.20
C PRO A 220 23.64 -20.48 -10.17
#